data_AF-I8WF04-F1
#
_entry.id   AF-I8WF04-F1
#
_cell.length_a   1.000
_cell.length_b   1.000
_cell.length_c   1.000
_cell.angle_alpha   90.00
_cell.angle_beta   90.00
_cell.angle_gamma   90.00
#
_symmetry.space_group_name_H-M   'P 1'
#
loop_
_entity.id
_entity.type
_entity.pdbx_description
1 polymer ?
#
loop_
_entity_poly.entity_id
_entity_poly.type
_entity_poly.pdbx_seq_one_letter_code
_entity_poly.pdbx_strand_id
1 'polypeptide(L)'
;MAGKNKEYADKYAEYAMEQMRRYGIPASVTLAQGILESSNGQSELARKENNHFGIKATQSWIAEGGRYSLYSDDKPNEKFCSYDNVGDSYEHHSRFLKENSRYAECFNLRPDDYKGWTEGIAKAGYATGGNYAGTLQKIIEQNGLDKYDRQVMQEMAAQGKQFGLESNPLQEKEKAEAYSFPVERKEFLFVTSAFGMRQDPMDKEKQQMHKGLDIRCKGDAVLATENGGKVVSVNGNANSAGGKSVTVEYSRPDGSKVQCTYMHLGDIAVKAGDSVKAGQRLGTSGNTGTRTTGEHLHFGVVNIHSDGTRRDIDPAAYLAEIAQKGNIKQQVLYNGNDLLAKYHSTEEPKIEKPLSTEDWMKKLLSSEDSGVGMSGCNDPVMEMAMTAFTSLMVLAVQIDSKNEEEQKAAVSGAMDSGKIDLKPLLPDMKSCSLTVKENGKAVLQADNGEQHISRELSSAELSRLSAVLNNSSLTDEAKRMRVTGLLNTAILSEMASQNFEQGMSEQRGQTENLKR
;
A
#
# COMPACT_ATOMS: atom_id res chain seq x y z
N MET A 1 -36.64 21.88 -13.05
CA MET A 1 -35.28 21.83 -12.48
C MET A 1 -35.38 22.17 -11.00
N ALA A 2 -34.71 21.45 -10.12
CA ALA A 2 -34.66 21.84 -8.71
C ALA A 2 -33.95 23.20 -8.59
N GLY A 3 -34.34 24.04 -7.63
CA GLY A 3 -33.62 25.30 -7.37
C GLY A 3 -32.24 25.03 -6.79
N LYS A 4 -31.25 25.90 -7.06
CA LYS A 4 -29.86 25.76 -6.56
C LYS A 4 -29.76 25.55 -5.04
N ASN A 5 -30.65 26.18 -4.28
CA ASN A 5 -30.77 25.99 -2.83
C ASN A 5 -31.11 24.54 -2.47
N LYS A 6 -32.03 23.93 -3.21
CA LYS A 6 -32.43 22.54 -3.00
C LYS A 6 -31.31 21.57 -3.36
N GLU A 7 -30.61 21.80 -4.47
CA GLU A 7 -29.44 20.99 -4.85
C GLU A 7 -28.33 21.04 -3.79
N TYR A 8 -28.05 22.24 -3.26
CA TYR A 8 -27.12 22.41 -2.16
C TYR A 8 -27.58 21.67 -0.90
N ALA A 9 -28.85 21.83 -0.52
CA ALA A 9 -29.40 21.18 0.66
C ALA A 9 -29.38 19.65 0.54
N ASP A 10 -29.78 19.10 -0.61
CA ASP A 10 -29.77 17.66 -0.86
C ASP A 10 -28.34 17.09 -0.81
N LYS A 11 -27.33 17.88 -1.21
CA LYS A 11 -25.92 17.47 -1.17
C LYS A 11 -25.30 17.51 0.24
N TYR A 12 -25.68 18.48 1.07
CA TYR A 12 -24.97 18.75 2.33
C TYR A 12 -25.85 18.60 3.60
N ALA A 13 -27.10 18.17 3.47
CA ALA A 13 -28.00 17.99 4.61
C ALA A 13 -27.45 17.06 5.69
N GLU A 14 -26.78 15.97 5.32
CA GLU A 14 -26.25 15.03 6.32
C GLU A 14 -25.18 15.66 7.21
N TYR A 15 -24.33 16.54 6.65
CA TYR A 15 -23.37 17.29 7.46
C TYR A 15 -24.10 18.21 8.44
N ALA A 16 -25.11 18.96 7.99
CA ALA A 16 -25.89 19.83 8.87
C ALA A 16 -26.66 19.06 9.96
N MET A 17 -27.26 17.93 9.62
CA MET A 17 -27.95 17.05 10.58
C MET A 17 -26.98 16.48 11.60
N GLU A 18 -25.76 16.15 11.20
CA GLU A 18 -24.70 15.74 12.12
C GLU A 18 -24.30 16.86 13.09
N GLN A 19 -24.11 18.08 12.58
CA GLN A 19 -23.84 19.24 13.42
C GLN A 19 -24.99 19.53 14.40
N MET A 20 -26.25 19.31 13.98
CA MET A 20 -27.40 19.40 14.88
C MET A 20 -27.33 18.38 16.00
N ARG A 21 -27.06 17.11 15.71
CA ARG A 21 -26.89 16.07 16.73
C ARG A 21 -25.78 16.44 17.73
N ARG A 22 -24.64 16.89 17.23
CA ARG A 22 -23.41 17.11 18.00
C ARG A 22 -23.38 18.42 18.78
N TYR A 23 -23.93 19.49 18.22
CA TYR A 23 -23.86 20.83 18.82
C TYR A 23 -25.21 21.37 19.26
N GLY A 24 -26.33 20.79 18.79
CA GLY A 24 -27.68 21.29 19.04
C GLY A 24 -28.08 22.47 18.16
N ILE A 25 -27.31 22.78 17.12
CA ILE A 25 -27.59 23.86 16.16
C ILE A 25 -28.61 23.34 15.13
N PRO A 26 -29.75 24.01 14.87
CA PRO A 26 -30.73 23.52 13.90
C PRO A 26 -30.07 23.29 12.52
N ALA A 27 -30.27 22.11 11.95
CA ALA A 27 -29.73 21.74 10.65
C ALA A 27 -30.19 22.72 9.55
N SER A 28 -31.42 23.20 9.65
CA SER A 28 -31.98 24.22 8.76
C SER A 28 -31.20 25.53 8.80
N VAL A 29 -30.74 25.97 9.98
CA VAL A 29 -29.96 27.19 10.17
C VAL A 29 -28.58 27.02 9.56
N THR A 30 -27.89 25.91 9.86
CA THR A 30 -26.57 25.61 9.28
C THR A 30 -26.63 25.54 7.75
N LEU A 31 -27.65 24.89 7.18
CA LEU A 31 -27.85 24.84 5.73
C LEU A 31 -28.15 26.21 5.14
N ALA A 32 -28.99 27.02 5.79
CA ALA A 32 -29.34 28.35 5.30
C ALA A 32 -28.14 29.30 5.31
N GLN A 33 -27.31 29.26 6.35
CA GLN A 33 -26.04 30.00 6.39
C GLN A 33 -25.11 29.50 5.30
N GLY A 34 -24.91 28.18 5.19
CA GLY A 34 -24.08 27.61 4.12
C GLY A 34 -24.54 28.04 2.73
N ILE A 35 -25.86 28.04 2.46
CA ILE A 35 -26.44 28.54 1.20
C ILE A 35 -26.09 30.01 0.97
N LEU A 36 -26.29 30.86 1.97
CA LEU A 36 -26.11 32.31 1.86
C LEU A 36 -24.63 32.67 1.68
N GLU A 37 -23.77 32.17 2.56
CA GLU A 37 -22.34 32.54 2.61
C GLU A 37 -21.54 31.96 1.42
N SER A 38 -21.96 30.79 0.89
CA SER A 38 -21.24 30.14 -0.21
C SER A 38 -21.84 30.40 -1.60
N SER A 39 -22.88 31.24 -1.71
CA SER A 39 -23.66 31.37 -2.95
C SER A 39 -24.12 30.00 -3.47
N ASN A 40 -24.73 29.19 -2.61
CA ASN A 40 -25.11 27.80 -2.91
C ASN A 40 -23.93 26.91 -3.34
N GLY A 41 -22.77 27.08 -2.73
CA GLY A 41 -21.54 26.35 -3.04
C GLY A 41 -20.87 26.80 -4.33
N GLN A 42 -21.28 27.93 -4.92
CA GLN A 42 -20.75 28.44 -6.18
C GLN A 42 -19.69 29.53 -5.99
N SER A 43 -19.53 30.07 -4.78
CA SER A 43 -18.46 31.02 -4.49
C SER A 43 -17.10 30.37 -4.78
N GLU A 44 -16.13 31.20 -5.17
CA GLU A 44 -14.78 30.72 -5.43
C GLU A 44 -14.17 30.09 -4.16
N LEU A 45 -14.39 30.73 -3.01
CA LEU A 45 -13.94 30.25 -1.72
C LEU A 45 -14.53 28.86 -1.37
N ALA A 46 -15.82 28.64 -1.63
CA ALA A 46 -16.46 27.34 -1.40
C ALA A 46 -15.93 26.27 -2.37
N ARG A 47 -15.72 26.60 -3.65
CA ARG A 47 -15.27 25.63 -4.66
C ARG A 47 -13.79 25.27 -4.55
N LYS A 48 -12.94 26.22 -4.19
CA LYS A 48 -11.48 26.02 -4.15
C LYS A 48 -11.00 25.58 -2.76
N GLU A 49 -11.59 26.13 -1.71
CA GLU A 49 -11.10 25.97 -0.34
C GLU A 49 -12.04 25.16 0.56
N ASN A 50 -13.14 24.64 -0.01
CA ASN A 50 -14.21 23.98 0.75
C ASN A 50 -14.77 24.83 1.91
N ASN A 51 -14.57 26.15 1.90
CA ASN A 51 -14.99 27.05 2.96
C ASN A 51 -16.37 27.65 2.65
N HIS A 52 -17.40 27.00 3.20
CA HIS A 52 -18.80 27.30 2.90
C HIS A 52 -19.41 28.41 3.79
N PHE A 53 -18.68 28.88 4.80
CA PHE A 53 -19.19 29.82 5.81
C PHE A 53 -18.38 31.12 5.90
N GLY A 54 -17.40 31.31 5.01
CA GLY A 54 -16.57 32.51 4.99
C GLY A 54 -15.67 32.66 6.22
N ILE A 55 -15.26 31.56 6.86
CA ILE A 55 -14.49 31.63 8.11
C ILE A 55 -13.07 32.14 7.81
N LYS A 56 -12.70 33.25 8.46
CA LYS A 56 -11.37 33.85 8.37
C LYS A 56 -10.35 33.04 9.16
N ALA A 57 -9.15 32.85 8.60
CA ALA A 57 -8.05 32.16 9.25
C ALA A 57 -7.44 33.04 10.34
N THR A 58 -7.71 32.68 11.59
CA THR A 58 -7.20 33.38 12.77
C THR A 58 -5.73 33.05 13.02
N GLN A 59 -5.08 33.80 13.91
CA GLN A 59 -3.71 33.49 14.31
C GLN A 59 -3.59 32.10 14.98
N SER A 60 -4.60 31.68 15.74
CA SER A 60 -4.64 30.33 16.36
C SER A 60 -4.72 29.25 15.29
N TRP A 61 -5.62 29.40 14.31
CA TRP A 61 -5.76 28.47 13.19
C TRP A 61 -4.43 28.27 12.46
N ILE A 62 -3.71 29.35 12.18
CA ILE A 62 -2.40 29.28 11.52
C ILE A 62 -1.35 28.64 12.43
N ALA A 63 -1.35 28.94 13.73
CA ALA A 63 -0.42 28.37 14.69
C ALA A 63 -0.61 26.85 14.88
N GLU A 64 -1.84 26.38 14.71
CA GLU A 64 -2.22 24.95 14.75
C GLU A 64 -1.98 24.23 13.42
N GLY A 65 -1.35 24.88 12.43
CA GLY A 65 -1.04 24.29 11.12
C GLY A 65 -2.20 24.33 10.12
N GLY A 66 -3.27 25.08 10.40
CA GLY A 66 -4.43 25.20 9.53
C GLY A 66 -4.11 25.87 8.19
N ARG A 67 -4.57 25.25 7.09
CA ARG A 67 -4.40 25.78 5.73
C ARG A 67 -5.27 27.03 5.53
N TYR A 68 -4.78 27.97 4.73
CA TYR A 68 -5.55 29.18 4.38
C TYR A 68 -5.21 29.66 2.96
N SER A 69 -6.14 30.38 2.37
CA SER A 69 -5.95 31.07 1.10
C SER A 69 -6.19 32.57 1.26
N LEU A 70 -5.49 33.35 0.42
CA LEU A 70 -5.68 34.79 0.36
C LEU A 70 -6.84 35.11 -0.57
N TYR A 71 -7.84 35.79 -0.04
CA TYR A 71 -8.97 36.30 -0.79
C TYR A 71 -9.14 37.79 -0.45
N SER A 72 -9.47 38.60 -1.44
CA SER A 72 -9.78 40.01 -1.20
C SER A 72 -11.29 40.16 -1.12
N ASP A 73 -11.82 40.33 0.09
CA ASP A 73 -13.25 40.52 0.34
C ASP A 73 -13.52 41.97 0.79
N ASP A 74 -13.37 42.26 2.09
CA ASP A 74 -13.46 43.63 2.63
C ASP A 74 -12.13 44.38 2.50
N LYS A 75 -11.01 43.65 2.61
CA LYS A 75 -9.64 44.17 2.52
C LYS A 75 -8.81 43.33 1.55
N PRO A 76 -7.77 43.91 0.93
CA PRO A 76 -6.83 43.13 0.13
C PRO A 76 -6.16 42.05 0.98
N ASN A 77 -6.04 40.84 0.43
CA ASN A 77 -5.28 39.72 1.00
C ASN A 77 -5.76 39.28 2.40
N GLU A 78 -7.07 39.18 2.61
CA GLU A 78 -7.60 38.55 3.81
C GLU A 78 -7.38 37.04 3.77
N LYS A 79 -7.09 36.46 4.93
CA LYS A 79 -6.82 35.03 5.07
C LYS A 79 -8.12 34.31 5.42
N PHE A 80 -8.53 33.35 4.59
CA PHE A 80 -9.68 32.49 4.84
C PHE A 80 -9.23 31.05 5.03
N CYS A 81 -9.86 30.34 5.96
CA CYS A 81 -9.57 28.92 6.22
C CYS A 81 -9.77 28.10 4.93
N SER A 82 -8.92 27.09 4.74
CA SER A 82 -9.01 26.08 3.70
C SER A 82 -9.17 24.71 4.33
N TYR A 83 -10.07 23.90 3.78
CA TYR A 83 -10.51 22.63 4.36
C TYR A 83 -10.29 21.46 3.38
N ASP A 84 -10.08 20.25 3.90
CA ASP A 84 -9.89 19.05 3.07
C ASP A 84 -11.19 18.65 2.40
N ASN A 85 -12.32 18.79 3.12
CA ASN A 85 -13.64 18.59 2.57
C ASN A 85 -14.68 19.57 3.15
N VAL A 86 -15.86 19.62 2.53
CA VAL A 86 -16.96 20.51 2.95
C VAL A 86 -17.40 20.24 4.39
N GLY A 87 -17.42 18.97 4.82
CA GLY A 87 -17.77 18.57 6.18
C GLY A 87 -16.88 19.23 7.24
N ASP A 88 -15.58 19.38 6.99
CA ASP A 88 -14.67 20.05 7.93
C ASP A 88 -15.03 21.53 8.11
N SER A 89 -15.55 22.19 7.07
CA SER A 89 -16.03 23.56 7.18
C SER A 89 -17.31 23.67 8.02
N TYR A 90 -18.20 22.67 7.94
CA TYR A 90 -19.40 22.57 8.79
C TYR A 90 -19.04 22.31 10.25
N GLU A 91 -18.02 21.47 10.47
CA GLU A 91 -17.46 21.22 11.80
C GLU A 91 -16.86 22.49 12.40
N HIS A 92 -15.98 23.16 11.66
CA HIS A 92 -15.34 24.38 12.13
C HIS A 92 -16.37 25.49 12.38
N HIS A 93 -17.39 25.63 11.51
CA HIS A 93 -18.50 26.57 11.75
C HIS A 93 -19.23 26.29 13.06
N SER A 94 -19.59 25.03 13.32
CA SER A 94 -20.35 24.66 14.51
C SER A 94 -19.52 24.80 15.79
N ARG A 95 -18.24 24.44 15.72
CA ARG A 95 -17.26 24.70 16.78
C ARG A 95 -17.10 26.20 17.04
N PHE A 96 -16.97 27.01 16.00
CA PHE A 96 -16.88 28.47 16.12
C PHE A 96 -18.09 29.07 16.84
N LEU A 97 -19.31 28.62 16.52
CA LEU A 97 -20.51 29.05 17.23
C LEU A 97 -20.51 28.57 18.69
N LYS A 98 -20.09 27.32 18.94
CA LYS A 98 -20.11 26.72 20.28
C LYS A 98 -19.08 27.32 21.24
N GLU A 99 -17.88 27.60 20.76
CA GLU A 99 -16.76 28.05 21.58
C GLU A 99 -16.77 29.57 21.81
N ASN A 100 -17.44 30.32 20.93
CA ASN A 100 -17.53 31.77 21.05
C ASN A 100 -18.71 32.16 21.94
N SER A 101 -18.40 32.68 23.13
CA SER A 101 -19.39 33.07 24.15
C SER A 101 -20.46 34.05 23.66
N ARG A 102 -20.21 34.82 22.59
CA ARG A 102 -21.22 35.71 21.99
C ARG A 102 -22.48 34.98 21.50
N TYR A 103 -22.37 33.70 21.16
CA TYR A 103 -23.49 32.88 20.67
C TYR A 103 -24.09 31.99 21.76
N ALA A 104 -23.61 32.06 23.00
CA ALA A 104 -24.01 31.16 24.09
C ALA A 104 -25.54 31.13 24.31
N GLU A 105 -26.22 32.27 24.22
CA GLU A 105 -27.67 32.37 24.36
C GLU A 105 -28.45 31.54 23.32
N CYS A 106 -27.88 31.32 22.13
CA CYS A 106 -28.53 30.48 21.12
C CYS A 106 -28.64 29.02 21.58
N PHE A 107 -27.66 28.53 22.34
CA PHE A 107 -27.65 27.16 22.86
C PHE A 107 -28.61 26.94 24.04
N ASN A 108 -29.27 27.99 24.54
CA ASN A 108 -30.38 27.87 25.49
C ASN A 108 -31.72 27.62 24.79
N LEU A 109 -31.78 27.80 23.48
CA LEU A 109 -32.97 27.58 22.67
C LEU A 109 -33.15 26.10 22.34
N ARG A 110 -34.37 25.73 21.92
CA ARG A 110 -34.61 24.38 21.44
C ARG A 110 -33.84 24.14 20.13
N PRO A 111 -33.30 22.92 19.89
CA PRO A 111 -32.61 22.59 18.64
C PRO A 111 -33.48 22.66 17.38
N ASP A 112 -34.80 22.77 17.51
CA ASP A 112 -35.77 22.95 16.41
C ASP A 112 -36.30 24.40 16.27
N ASP A 113 -35.83 25.34 17.10
CA ASP A 113 -36.26 26.75 17.05
C ASP A 113 -35.40 27.60 16.09
N TYR A 114 -35.51 27.32 14.79
CA TYR A 114 -34.71 28.04 13.79
C TYR A 114 -34.94 29.56 13.80
N LYS A 115 -36.12 30.04 14.22
CA LYS A 115 -36.42 31.49 14.30
C LYS A 115 -35.62 32.14 15.42
N GLY A 116 -35.69 31.59 16.62
CA GLY A 116 -34.88 32.06 17.74
C GLY A 116 -33.37 31.99 17.44
N TRP A 117 -32.91 30.90 16.82
CA TRP A 117 -31.51 30.74 16.43
C TRP A 117 -31.05 31.79 15.41
N THR A 118 -31.82 32.04 14.35
CA THR A 118 -31.47 33.05 13.33
C THR A 118 -31.44 34.46 13.92
N GLU A 119 -32.39 34.80 14.80
CA GLU A 119 -32.41 36.08 15.52
C GLU A 119 -31.22 36.20 16.49
N GLY A 120 -30.92 35.15 17.24
CA GLY A 120 -29.79 35.09 18.16
C GLY A 120 -28.44 35.27 17.47
N ILE A 121 -28.21 34.55 16.36
CA ILE A 121 -26.99 34.66 15.55
C ILE A 121 -26.85 36.07 14.94
N ALA A 122 -27.94 36.63 14.42
CA ALA A 122 -27.93 37.99 13.88
C ALA A 122 -27.64 39.03 14.96
N LYS A 123 -28.31 38.95 16.11
CA LYS A 123 -28.10 39.83 17.27
C LYS A 123 -26.68 39.71 17.82
N ALA A 124 -26.14 38.49 17.85
CA ALA A 124 -24.78 38.24 18.30
C ALA A 124 -23.75 38.89 17.37
N GLY A 125 -24.10 39.15 16.10
CA GLY A 125 -23.31 39.91 15.12
C GLY A 125 -22.48 39.04 14.17
N TYR A 126 -23.05 37.91 13.72
CA TYR A 126 -22.42 37.05 12.71
C TYR A 126 -22.23 37.79 11.36
N ALA A 127 -23.22 38.59 10.97
CA ALA A 127 -23.16 39.45 9.77
C ALA A 127 -23.58 40.89 10.11
N THR A 128 -23.05 41.87 9.37
CA THR A 128 -23.27 43.31 9.59
C THR A 128 -24.54 43.86 8.93
N GLY A 129 -25.25 43.06 8.13
CA GLY A 129 -26.46 43.47 7.41
C GLY A 129 -27.73 43.43 8.27
N GLY A 130 -28.53 44.51 8.22
CA GLY A 130 -29.71 44.70 9.08
C GLY A 130 -30.89 43.73 8.90
N ASN A 131 -30.84 42.78 7.95
CA ASN A 131 -31.90 41.77 7.73
C ASN A 131 -31.35 40.33 7.59
N TYR A 132 -30.27 40.02 8.30
CA TYR A 132 -29.66 38.69 8.23
C TYR A 132 -30.61 37.57 8.68
N ALA A 133 -31.24 37.70 9.85
CA ALA A 133 -32.17 36.71 10.38
C ALA A 133 -33.35 36.45 9.42
N GLY A 134 -34.00 37.51 8.92
CA GLY A 134 -35.11 37.39 7.98
C GLY A 134 -34.70 36.74 6.65
N THR A 135 -33.45 36.94 6.21
CA THR A 135 -32.91 36.29 5.00
C THR A 135 -32.74 34.78 5.22
N LEU A 136 -32.18 34.37 6.36
CA LEU A 136 -32.04 32.95 6.71
C LEU A 136 -33.41 32.28 6.87
N GLN A 137 -34.34 32.89 7.62
CA GLN A 137 -35.69 32.37 7.78
C GLN A 137 -36.40 32.17 6.43
N LYS A 138 -36.26 33.13 5.52
CA LYS A 138 -36.80 33.01 4.16
C LYS A 138 -36.17 31.85 3.38
N ILE A 139 -34.84 31.66 3.47
CA ILE A 139 -34.17 30.51 2.84
C ILE A 139 -34.70 29.19 3.40
N ILE A 140 -34.85 29.09 4.73
CA ILE A 140 -35.37 27.91 5.41
C ILE A 140 -36.79 27.58 4.93
N GLU A 141 -37.69 28.56 4.97
CA GLU A 141 -39.11 28.39 4.67
C GLU A 141 -39.36 28.11 3.19
N GLN A 142 -38.68 28.82 2.28
CA GLN A 142 -38.86 28.62 0.84
C GLN A 142 -38.32 27.27 0.33
N ASN A 143 -37.36 26.69 1.05
CA ASN A 143 -36.72 25.42 0.66
C ASN A 143 -37.13 24.24 1.55
N GLY A 144 -37.99 24.47 2.55
CA GLY A 144 -38.45 23.46 3.51
C GLY A 144 -37.29 22.80 4.25
N LEU A 145 -36.29 23.58 4.68
CA LEU A 145 -35.08 23.03 5.33
C LEU A 145 -35.35 22.55 6.76
N ASP A 146 -36.40 23.07 7.40
CA ASP A 146 -36.92 22.66 8.72
C ASP A 146 -37.34 21.18 8.78
N LYS A 147 -37.52 20.53 7.61
CA LYS A 147 -37.72 19.07 7.54
C LYS A 147 -36.54 18.29 8.13
N TYR A 148 -35.31 18.80 7.98
CA TYR A 148 -34.11 18.15 8.51
C TYR A 148 -34.04 18.28 10.03
N ASP A 149 -34.48 19.42 10.59
CA ASP A 149 -34.60 19.59 12.04
C ASP A 149 -35.58 18.55 12.61
N ARG A 150 -36.76 18.42 11.99
CA ARG A 150 -37.76 17.42 12.39
C ARG A 150 -37.22 15.99 12.32
N GLN A 151 -36.48 15.63 11.27
CA GLN A 151 -35.86 14.30 11.16
C GLN A 151 -34.91 14.05 12.33
N VAL A 152 -33.99 14.98 12.61
CA VAL A 152 -33.04 14.82 13.71
C VAL A 152 -33.76 14.75 15.06
N MET A 153 -34.76 15.61 15.32
CA MET A 153 -35.54 15.56 16.55
C MET A 153 -36.23 14.20 16.75
N GLN A 154 -36.82 13.64 15.69
CA GLN A 154 -37.44 12.32 15.72
C GLN A 154 -36.42 11.21 15.95
N GLU A 155 -35.27 11.25 15.26
CA GLU A 155 -34.16 10.30 15.43
C GLU A 155 -33.63 10.29 16.87
N MET A 156 -33.35 11.47 17.43
CA MET A 156 -32.81 11.61 18.79
C MET A 156 -33.82 11.14 19.84
N ALA A 157 -35.10 11.46 19.66
CA ALA A 157 -36.18 10.98 20.54
C ALA A 157 -36.33 9.45 20.44
N ALA A 158 -36.31 8.88 19.23
CA ALA A 158 -36.43 7.43 19.03
C ALA A 158 -35.23 6.66 19.61
N GLN A 159 -34.04 7.24 19.60
CA GLN A 159 -32.82 6.64 20.15
C GLN A 159 -32.61 6.94 21.64
N GLY A 160 -33.43 7.79 22.26
CA GLY A 160 -33.24 8.24 23.63
C GLY A 160 -31.93 9.02 23.86
N LYS A 161 -31.37 9.64 22.81
CA LYS A 161 -30.12 10.39 22.88
C LYS A 161 -30.38 11.86 23.18
N GLN A 162 -29.49 12.47 23.94
CA GLN A 162 -29.47 13.93 24.14
C GLN A 162 -28.60 14.60 23.08
N PHE A 163 -28.89 15.85 22.75
CA PHE A 163 -28.02 16.68 21.91
C PHE A 163 -26.73 17.05 22.63
N GLY A 164 -25.66 17.31 21.89
CA GLY A 164 -24.39 17.78 22.44
C GLY A 164 -23.24 16.79 22.25
N LEU A 165 -22.02 17.31 22.41
CA LEU A 165 -20.76 16.62 22.09
C LEU A 165 -20.52 15.37 22.95
N GLU A 166 -20.97 15.38 24.20
CA GLU A 166 -20.76 14.24 25.10
C GLU A 166 -21.62 13.03 24.70
N SER A 167 -22.88 13.29 24.31
CA SER A 167 -23.82 12.25 23.89
C SER A 167 -23.65 11.86 22.42
N ASN A 168 -23.04 12.74 21.64
CA ASN A 168 -22.76 12.57 20.22
C ASN A 168 -21.35 13.11 19.96
N PRO A 169 -20.31 12.36 20.35
CA PRO A 169 -18.96 12.70 19.91
C PRO A 169 -18.95 12.77 18.38
N LEU A 170 -17.94 13.40 17.79
CA LEU A 170 -17.66 13.16 16.38
C LEU A 170 -17.50 11.65 16.29
N GLN A 171 -18.51 10.96 15.77
CA GLN A 171 -18.27 9.63 15.28
C GLN A 171 -17.22 9.88 14.21
N GLU A 172 -16.03 9.31 14.37
CA GLU A 172 -15.24 8.89 13.21
C GLU A 172 -16.15 7.93 12.44
N LYS A 173 -17.20 8.46 11.79
CA LYS A 173 -18.05 7.71 10.89
C LYS A 173 -17.06 7.20 9.88
N GLU A 174 -16.93 5.88 9.84
CA GLU A 174 -16.39 5.03 8.80
C GLU A 174 -16.61 5.63 7.39
N LYS A 175 -15.79 6.63 7.10
CA LYS A 175 -15.49 7.27 5.82
C LYS A 175 -14.13 7.97 5.93
N ALA A 176 -13.25 7.49 6.83
CA ALA A 176 -11.93 7.20 6.33
C ALA A 176 -12.18 6.26 5.15
N GLU A 177 -11.88 6.71 3.93
CA GLU A 177 -11.63 5.78 2.85
C GLU A 177 -10.61 4.79 3.44
N ALA A 178 -11.08 3.62 3.85
CA ALA A 178 -10.17 2.61 4.36
C ALA A 178 -9.31 2.26 3.16
N TYR A 179 -8.01 2.29 3.35
CA TYR A 179 -7.04 1.93 2.35
C TYR A 179 -6.27 0.72 2.84
N SER A 180 -5.86 -0.12 1.91
CA SER A 180 -5.05 -1.29 2.19
C SER A 180 -4.06 -1.47 1.05
N PHE A 181 -2.87 -1.97 1.37
CA PHE A 181 -1.98 -2.50 0.36
C PHE A 181 -2.52 -3.82 -0.20
N PRO A 182 -2.12 -4.24 -1.41
CA PRO A 182 -2.69 -5.40 -2.08
C PRO A 182 -2.38 -6.73 -1.37
N VAL A 183 -1.47 -6.71 -0.40
CA VAL A 183 -1.08 -7.84 0.46
C VAL A 183 -0.79 -7.30 1.86
N GLU A 184 -1.17 -8.04 2.90
CA GLU A 184 -0.91 -7.67 4.30
C GLU A 184 0.55 -7.95 4.68
N ARG A 185 1.19 -6.95 5.31
CA ARG A 185 2.55 -7.00 5.86
C ARG A 185 2.62 -6.10 7.11
N LYS A 186 3.55 -6.35 8.02
CA LYS A 186 3.73 -5.51 9.22
C LYS A 186 4.56 -4.26 8.93
N GLU A 187 5.64 -4.42 8.17
CA GLU A 187 6.66 -3.40 7.94
C GLU A 187 6.80 -2.99 6.47
N PHE A 188 6.87 -3.94 5.53
CA PHE A 188 7.14 -3.62 4.13
C PHE A 188 6.63 -4.66 3.13
N LEU A 189 6.39 -4.23 1.89
CA LEU A 189 6.22 -5.11 0.74
C LEU A 189 7.60 -5.38 0.12
N PHE A 190 7.99 -6.65 0.00
CA PHE A 190 9.17 -7.04 -0.78
C PHE A 190 8.83 -7.13 -2.26
N VAL A 191 9.34 -6.18 -3.04
CA VAL A 191 9.18 -6.15 -4.50
C VAL A 191 10.33 -6.91 -5.16
N THR A 192 9.99 -7.87 -6.01
CA THR A 192 10.96 -8.66 -6.80
C THR A 192 11.14 -8.08 -8.20
N SER A 193 10.15 -7.33 -8.71
CA SER A 193 10.29 -6.59 -9.96
C SER A 193 9.45 -5.32 -9.99
N ALA A 194 10.12 -4.18 -10.19
CA ALA A 194 9.48 -2.87 -10.30
C ALA A 194 8.81 -2.65 -11.67
N PHE A 195 7.93 -1.66 -11.74
CA PHE A 195 7.36 -1.18 -13.00
C PHE A 195 8.44 -0.53 -13.88
N GLY A 196 8.39 -0.78 -15.19
CA GLY A 196 9.35 -0.21 -16.14
C GLY A 196 9.97 -1.24 -17.08
N MET A 197 10.98 -0.81 -17.85
CA MET A 197 11.69 -1.70 -18.76
C MET A 197 12.55 -2.70 -17.97
N ARG A 198 12.42 -3.97 -18.32
CA ARG A 198 13.21 -5.07 -17.74
C ARG A 198 13.58 -6.10 -18.80
N GLN A 199 14.59 -6.92 -18.50
CA GLN A 199 14.87 -8.13 -19.27
C GLN A 199 13.68 -9.09 -19.18
N ASP A 200 13.34 -9.75 -20.29
CA ASP A 200 12.23 -10.69 -20.30
C ASP A 200 12.59 -11.92 -19.44
N PRO A 201 11.76 -12.26 -18.44
CA PRO A 201 12.04 -13.35 -17.50
C PRO A 201 12.01 -14.73 -18.17
N MET A 202 11.39 -14.85 -19.35
CA MET A 202 11.32 -16.07 -20.15
C MET A 202 12.33 -16.10 -21.30
N ASP A 203 12.88 -14.95 -21.69
CA ASP A 203 13.83 -14.83 -22.80
C ASP A 203 14.87 -13.74 -22.50
N LYS A 204 16.04 -14.14 -21.99
CA LYS A 204 17.10 -13.21 -21.58
C LYS A 204 17.63 -12.35 -22.74
N GLU A 205 17.39 -12.72 -24.00
CA GLU A 205 17.83 -11.92 -25.15
C GLU A 205 16.90 -10.72 -25.44
N LYS A 206 15.75 -10.62 -24.76
CA LYS A 206 14.73 -9.60 -25.02
C LYS A 206 14.53 -8.66 -23.83
N GLN A 207 14.07 -7.46 -24.15
CA GLN A 207 13.56 -6.49 -23.20
C GLN A 207 12.04 -6.42 -23.32
N GLN A 208 11.37 -6.21 -22.18
CA GLN A 208 9.92 -6.00 -22.14
C GLN A 208 9.58 -4.84 -21.18
N MET A 209 8.47 -4.17 -21.46
CA MET A 209 7.87 -3.22 -20.53
C MET A 209 7.05 -3.97 -19.49
N HIS A 210 7.45 -3.90 -18.23
CA HIS A 210 6.71 -4.43 -17.10
C HIS A 210 5.63 -3.44 -16.65
N LYS A 211 4.37 -3.82 -16.83
CA LYS A 211 3.20 -2.95 -16.58
C LYS A 211 2.60 -3.11 -15.18
N GLY A 212 3.38 -3.59 -14.23
CA GLY A 212 2.93 -3.81 -12.86
C GLY A 212 4.09 -3.85 -11.88
N LEU A 213 3.77 -4.29 -10.68
CA LEU A 213 4.69 -4.47 -9.56
C LEU A 213 4.61 -5.93 -9.11
N ASP A 214 5.73 -6.65 -9.20
CA ASP A 214 5.81 -8.04 -8.74
C ASP A 214 6.18 -8.03 -7.25
N ILE A 215 5.24 -8.44 -6.41
CA ILE A 215 5.38 -8.48 -4.95
C ILE A 215 5.58 -9.93 -4.53
N ARG A 216 6.60 -10.19 -3.73
CA ARG A 216 6.87 -11.54 -3.21
C ARG A 216 5.71 -12.00 -2.34
N CYS A 217 5.18 -13.18 -2.66
CA CYS A 217 4.12 -13.81 -1.89
C CYS A 217 4.34 -15.31 -1.74
N LYS A 218 3.63 -15.93 -0.79
CA LYS A 218 3.61 -17.38 -0.57
C LYS A 218 2.24 -17.81 0.00
N GLY A 219 1.25 -17.94 -0.87
CA GLY A 219 -0.13 -18.26 -0.49
C GLY A 219 -0.84 -17.14 0.25
N ASP A 220 -0.26 -15.93 0.22
CA ASP A 220 -0.77 -14.76 0.92
C ASP A 220 -2.16 -14.36 0.44
N ALA A 221 -2.97 -13.82 1.36
CA ALA A 221 -4.23 -13.20 1.02
C ALA A 221 -4.01 -11.96 0.16
N VAL A 222 -4.74 -11.89 -0.96
CA VAL A 222 -4.72 -10.74 -1.86
C VAL A 222 -5.91 -9.86 -1.57
N LEU A 223 -5.69 -8.56 -1.38
CA LEU A 223 -6.66 -7.63 -0.79
C LEU A 223 -7.07 -6.51 -1.75
N ALA A 224 -8.34 -6.11 -1.66
CA ALA A 224 -8.83 -4.88 -2.27
C ALA A 224 -8.19 -3.66 -1.59
N THR A 225 -7.81 -2.67 -2.38
CA THR A 225 -6.99 -1.55 -1.91
C THR A 225 -7.78 -0.36 -1.38
N GLU A 226 -9.04 -0.20 -1.80
CA GLU A 226 -9.91 0.91 -1.36
C GLU A 226 -11.34 0.45 -1.08
N ASN A 227 -12.08 1.29 -0.36
CA ASN A 227 -13.52 1.17 -0.23
C ASN A 227 -14.26 1.50 -1.52
N GLY A 228 -15.43 0.88 -1.72
CA GLY A 228 -16.29 1.18 -2.88
C GLY A 228 -15.78 0.62 -4.20
N GLY A 229 -14.88 -0.37 -4.15
CA GLY A 229 -14.39 -1.05 -5.34
C GLY A 229 -15.46 -1.92 -5.97
N LYS A 230 -15.46 -2.01 -7.30
CA LYS A 230 -16.31 -2.92 -8.07
C LYS A 230 -15.45 -3.91 -8.84
N VAL A 231 -15.71 -5.21 -8.68
CA VAL A 231 -15.02 -6.24 -9.46
C VAL A 231 -15.54 -6.18 -10.90
N VAL A 232 -14.69 -5.77 -11.85
CA VAL A 232 -15.07 -5.57 -13.26
C VAL A 232 -14.60 -6.71 -14.16
N SER A 233 -13.63 -7.51 -13.73
CA SER A 233 -13.15 -8.68 -14.47
C SER A 233 -12.65 -9.77 -13.53
N VAL A 234 -12.94 -11.02 -13.87
CA VAL A 234 -12.41 -12.21 -13.20
C VAL A 234 -12.02 -13.22 -14.27
N ASN A 235 -10.78 -13.70 -14.22
CA ASN A 235 -10.26 -14.73 -15.09
C ASN A 235 -9.90 -15.96 -14.25
N GLY A 236 -10.66 -17.05 -14.43
CA GLY A 236 -10.38 -18.33 -13.76
C GLY A 236 -9.36 -19.22 -14.49
N ASN A 237 -8.87 -18.82 -15.67
CA ASN A 237 -7.98 -19.65 -16.47
C ASN A 237 -6.52 -19.55 -15.99
N ALA A 238 -6.07 -20.59 -15.28
CA ALA A 238 -4.70 -20.72 -14.80
C ALA A 238 -3.64 -20.79 -15.91
N ASN A 239 -4.01 -21.05 -17.17
CA ASN A 239 -3.08 -21.17 -18.30
C ASN A 239 -3.05 -19.92 -19.20
N SER A 240 -3.65 -18.82 -18.76
CA SER A 240 -3.53 -17.54 -19.47
C SER A 240 -2.17 -16.88 -19.19
N ALA A 241 -1.78 -15.85 -19.96
CA ALA A 241 -0.51 -15.15 -19.73
C ALA A 241 -0.38 -14.58 -18.30
N GLY A 242 -1.46 -14.00 -17.76
CA GLY A 242 -1.54 -13.48 -16.39
C GLY A 242 -2.08 -14.47 -15.36
N GLY A 243 -2.25 -15.76 -15.74
CA GLY A 243 -2.83 -16.78 -14.86
C GLY A 243 -4.27 -16.46 -14.46
N LYS A 244 -4.65 -16.92 -13.26
CA LYS A 244 -5.91 -16.50 -12.63
C LYS A 244 -5.77 -15.04 -12.20
N SER A 245 -6.78 -14.22 -12.47
CA SER A 245 -6.70 -12.80 -12.17
C SER A 245 -8.04 -12.16 -11.80
N VAL A 246 -7.98 -11.07 -11.05
CA VAL A 246 -9.12 -10.22 -10.68
C VAL A 246 -8.79 -8.77 -11.02
N THR A 247 -9.74 -8.02 -11.56
CA THR A 247 -9.62 -6.57 -11.73
C THR A 247 -10.71 -5.86 -10.95
N VAL A 248 -10.31 -4.93 -10.09
CA VAL A 248 -11.20 -4.08 -9.29
C VAL A 248 -11.10 -2.64 -9.80
N GLU A 249 -12.26 -2.00 -9.99
CA GLU A 249 -12.39 -0.61 -10.42
C GLU A 249 -12.85 0.28 -9.27
N TYR A 250 -12.17 1.40 -9.09
CA TYR A 250 -12.47 2.45 -8.12
C TYR A 250 -12.83 3.73 -8.87
N SER A 251 -14.02 4.27 -8.63
CA SER A 251 -14.49 5.50 -9.28
C SER A 251 -13.96 6.73 -8.54
N ARG A 252 -13.62 7.79 -9.28
CA ARG A 252 -13.15 9.06 -8.72
C ARG A 252 -14.20 10.17 -8.87
N PRO A 253 -14.19 11.19 -7.98
CA PRO A 253 -15.15 12.29 -8.04
C PRO A 253 -15.12 13.12 -9.33
N ASP A 254 -13.96 13.17 -10.00
CA ASP A 254 -13.75 13.87 -11.28
C ASP A 254 -14.27 13.07 -12.51
N GLY A 255 -14.89 11.91 -12.27
CA GLY A 255 -15.38 11.00 -13.31
C GLY A 255 -14.31 10.08 -13.90
N SER A 256 -13.05 10.21 -13.47
CA SER A 256 -12.00 9.24 -13.79
C SER A 256 -12.15 7.96 -12.94
N LYS A 257 -11.36 6.94 -13.24
CA LYS A 257 -11.38 5.65 -12.56
C LYS A 257 -9.97 5.10 -12.45
N VAL A 258 -9.74 4.29 -11.42
CA VAL A 258 -8.53 3.48 -11.25
C VAL A 258 -8.91 2.01 -11.32
N GLN A 259 -8.21 1.23 -12.14
CA GLN A 259 -8.36 -0.22 -12.19
C GLN A 259 -7.10 -0.89 -11.65
N CYS A 260 -7.27 -1.64 -10.57
CA CYS A 260 -6.23 -2.49 -10.00
C CYS A 260 -6.42 -3.92 -10.48
N THR A 261 -5.40 -4.50 -11.11
CA THR A 261 -5.42 -5.89 -11.58
C THR A 261 -4.44 -6.73 -10.77
N TYR A 262 -4.93 -7.87 -10.29
CA TYR A 262 -4.22 -8.83 -9.46
C TYR A 262 -4.06 -10.11 -10.26
N MET A 263 -2.83 -10.52 -10.59
CA MET A 263 -2.53 -11.65 -11.46
C MET A 263 -1.77 -12.78 -10.74
N HIS A 264 -1.62 -13.91 -11.42
CA HIS A 264 -0.94 -15.12 -10.95
C HIS A 264 -1.59 -15.78 -9.71
N LEU A 265 -2.88 -15.51 -9.46
CA LEU A 265 -3.59 -15.95 -8.27
C LEU A 265 -3.66 -17.49 -8.14
N GLY A 266 -3.59 -18.01 -6.91
CA GLY A 266 -3.81 -19.43 -6.60
C GLY A 266 -5.30 -19.78 -6.58
N ASP A 267 -6.08 -18.99 -5.84
CA ASP A 267 -7.54 -19.01 -5.81
C ASP A 267 -8.16 -17.62 -5.96
N ILE A 268 -9.44 -17.59 -6.31
CA ILE A 268 -10.25 -16.39 -6.44
C ILE A 268 -11.46 -16.52 -5.52
N ALA A 269 -11.68 -15.52 -4.66
CA ALA A 269 -12.75 -15.49 -3.66
C ALA A 269 -13.94 -14.59 -4.06
N VAL A 270 -13.84 -13.87 -5.18
CA VAL A 270 -14.86 -12.92 -5.66
C VAL A 270 -15.30 -13.21 -7.09
N LYS A 271 -16.43 -12.65 -7.51
CA LYS A 271 -16.93 -12.74 -8.90
C LYS A 271 -17.14 -11.36 -9.51
N ALA A 272 -17.18 -11.30 -10.83
CA ALA A 272 -17.47 -10.06 -11.55
C ALA A 272 -18.84 -9.49 -11.13
N GLY A 273 -18.88 -8.19 -10.84
CA GLY A 273 -20.04 -7.48 -10.32
C GLY A 273 -20.05 -7.29 -8.80
N ASP A 274 -19.22 -8.00 -8.04
CA ASP A 274 -19.15 -7.83 -6.58
C ASP A 274 -18.66 -6.42 -6.21
N SER A 275 -19.22 -5.87 -5.13
CA SER A 275 -18.68 -4.69 -4.46
C SER A 275 -17.74 -5.13 -3.34
N VAL A 276 -16.57 -4.49 -3.26
CA VAL A 276 -15.52 -4.81 -2.30
C VAL A 276 -15.13 -3.60 -1.46
N LYS A 277 -14.71 -3.86 -0.23
CA LYS A 277 -14.15 -2.85 0.69
C LYS A 277 -12.64 -3.01 0.80
N ALA A 278 -11.93 -1.99 1.27
CA ALA A 278 -10.49 -2.13 1.49
C ALA A 278 -10.18 -3.22 2.50
N GLY A 279 -9.08 -3.94 2.28
CA GLY A 279 -8.69 -5.08 3.09
C GLY A 279 -9.56 -6.33 2.86
N GLN A 280 -10.61 -6.25 2.02
CA GLN A 280 -11.39 -7.44 1.68
C GLN A 280 -10.56 -8.38 0.83
N ARG A 281 -10.53 -9.66 1.22
CA ARG A 281 -9.85 -10.71 0.47
C ARG A 281 -10.52 -10.94 -0.90
N LEU A 282 -9.71 -10.84 -1.95
CA LEU A 282 -10.07 -11.10 -3.35
C LEU A 282 -9.70 -12.53 -3.79
N GLY A 283 -8.74 -13.16 -3.12
CA GLY A 283 -8.21 -14.48 -3.44
C GLY A 283 -6.93 -14.76 -2.66
N THR A 284 -6.08 -15.61 -3.20
CA THR A 284 -4.71 -15.84 -2.72
C THR A 284 -3.72 -15.68 -3.86
N SER A 285 -2.51 -15.24 -3.51
CA SER A 285 -1.35 -15.31 -4.41
C SER A 285 -1.05 -16.76 -4.79
N GLY A 286 -0.35 -16.94 -5.90
CA GLY A 286 0.00 -18.27 -6.38
C GLY A 286 1.03 -18.19 -7.51
N ASN A 287 1.13 -19.28 -8.26
CA ASN A 287 2.05 -19.40 -9.39
C ASN A 287 1.30 -19.86 -10.66
N THR A 288 0.13 -19.27 -10.93
CA THR A 288 -0.63 -19.59 -12.14
C THR A 288 -0.22 -18.70 -13.31
N GLY A 289 -0.33 -19.20 -14.53
CA GLY A 289 -0.05 -18.47 -15.76
C GLY A 289 1.13 -19.03 -16.53
N THR A 290 1.28 -18.62 -17.79
CA THR A 290 2.37 -19.10 -18.67
C THR A 290 3.61 -18.23 -18.61
N ARG A 291 3.55 -17.06 -17.95
CA ARG A 291 4.64 -16.09 -17.85
C ARG A 291 5.03 -15.81 -16.40
N THR A 292 5.23 -16.85 -15.61
CA THR A 292 5.67 -16.77 -14.22
C THR A 292 6.85 -17.71 -13.94
N THR A 293 7.82 -17.27 -13.15
CA THR A 293 9.01 -18.04 -12.76
C THR A 293 8.93 -18.59 -11.33
N GLY A 294 7.93 -18.17 -10.57
CA GLY A 294 7.78 -18.48 -9.15
C GLY A 294 6.55 -17.79 -8.57
N GLU A 295 6.18 -18.16 -7.36
CA GLU A 295 5.01 -17.60 -6.69
C GLU A 295 5.21 -16.12 -6.33
N HIS A 296 4.30 -15.27 -6.81
CA HIS A 296 4.27 -13.83 -6.53
C HIS A 296 2.89 -13.25 -6.86
N LEU A 297 2.61 -12.04 -6.37
CA LEU A 297 1.50 -11.22 -6.87
C LEU A 297 2.02 -10.22 -7.89
N HIS A 298 1.55 -10.31 -9.12
CA HIS A 298 1.70 -9.21 -10.08
C HIS A 298 0.53 -8.24 -9.94
N PHE A 299 0.83 -7.02 -9.48
CA PHE A 299 -0.13 -5.96 -9.22
C PHE A 299 -0.01 -4.84 -10.27
N GLY A 300 -0.99 -4.74 -11.16
CA GLY A 300 -1.05 -3.72 -12.20
C GLY A 300 -2.06 -2.62 -11.87
N VAL A 301 -1.77 -1.38 -12.27
CA VAL A 301 -2.67 -0.24 -12.07
C VAL A 301 -2.86 0.53 -13.37
N VAL A 302 -4.12 0.78 -13.72
CA VAL A 302 -4.50 1.53 -14.92
C VAL A 302 -5.41 2.69 -14.52
N ASN A 303 -5.03 3.91 -14.89
CA ASN A 303 -5.92 5.06 -14.83
C ASN A 303 -6.78 5.11 -16.10
N ILE A 304 -8.08 5.34 -15.91
CA ILE A 304 -9.05 5.59 -16.96
C ILE A 304 -9.55 7.01 -16.75
N HIS A 305 -9.17 7.92 -17.65
CA HIS A 305 -9.59 9.31 -17.60
C HIS A 305 -11.07 9.46 -17.97
N SER A 306 -11.66 10.61 -17.67
CA SER A 306 -13.08 10.89 -17.94
C SER A 306 -13.44 10.87 -19.43
N ASP A 307 -12.45 11.03 -20.31
CA ASP A 307 -12.57 10.90 -21.78
C ASP A 307 -12.47 9.44 -22.26
N GLY A 308 -12.24 8.48 -21.36
CA GLY A 308 -12.06 7.05 -21.66
C GLY A 308 -10.62 6.63 -21.98
N THR A 309 -9.67 7.56 -22.00
CA THR A 309 -8.25 7.27 -22.24
C THR A 309 -7.69 6.42 -21.11
N ARG A 310 -6.98 5.35 -21.46
CA ARG A 310 -6.38 4.39 -20.51
C ARG A 310 -4.88 4.53 -20.46
N ARG A 311 -4.31 4.54 -19.26
CA ARG A 311 -2.85 4.62 -19.05
C ARG A 311 -2.42 3.68 -17.94
N ASP A 312 -1.49 2.77 -18.25
CA ASP A 312 -0.74 2.03 -17.25
C ASP A 312 0.09 3.03 -16.42
N ILE A 313 -0.07 2.99 -15.10
CA ILE A 313 0.71 3.84 -14.19
C ILE A 313 1.61 2.96 -13.32
N ASP A 314 2.72 3.53 -12.87
CA ASP A 314 3.58 2.87 -11.89
C ASP A 314 2.75 2.57 -10.62
N PRO A 315 2.55 1.30 -10.25
CA PRO A 315 1.77 0.97 -9.05
C PRO A 315 2.37 1.57 -7.78
N ALA A 316 3.67 1.83 -7.72
CA ALA A 316 4.26 2.53 -6.57
C ALA A 316 3.71 3.96 -6.41
N ALA A 317 3.33 4.64 -7.50
CA ALA A 317 2.67 5.94 -7.43
C ALA A 317 1.28 5.84 -6.78
N TYR A 318 0.52 4.83 -7.18
CA TYR A 318 -0.79 4.53 -6.62
C TYR A 318 -0.70 4.11 -5.15
N LEU A 319 0.26 3.24 -4.81
CA LEU A 319 0.50 2.81 -3.43
C LEU A 319 0.90 3.98 -2.53
N ALA A 320 1.71 4.93 -3.02
CA ALA A 320 2.06 6.14 -2.27
C ALA A 320 0.83 7.02 -2.01
N GLU A 321 -0.05 7.18 -3.00
CA GLU A 321 -1.30 7.93 -2.85
C GLU A 321 -2.20 7.32 -1.77
N ILE A 322 -2.49 6.02 -1.85
CA ILE A 322 -3.36 5.36 -0.86
C ILE A 322 -2.68 5.23 0.50
N ALA A 323 -1.34 5.17 0.56
CA ALA A 323 -0.62 5.19 1.81
C ALA A 323 -0.77 6.52 2.54
N GLN A 324 -0.64 7.63 1.80
CA GLN A 324 -0.86 8.96 2.34
C GLN A 324 -2.29 9.14 2.85
N LYS A 325 -3.28 8.77 2.02
CA LYS A 325 -4.70 8.91 2.38
C LYS A 325 -5.13 7.98 3.52
N GLY A 326 -4.55 6.78 3.58
CA GLY A 326 -4.84 5.75 4.58
C GLY A 326 -3.96 5.78 5.83
N ASN A 327 -3.00 6.72 5.91
CA ASN A 327 -1.97 6.74 6.94
C ASN A 327 -1.24 5.37 7.07
N ILE A 328 -0.99 4.70 5.95
CA ILE A 328 -0.27 3.42 5.89
C ILE A 328 1.23 3.72 5.98
N LYS A 329 1.90 3.11 6.96
CA LYS A 329 3.34 3.32 7.23
C LYS A 329 4.25 2.26 6.63
N GLN A 330 3.69 1.28 5.93
CA GLN A 330 4.45 0.20 5.32
C GLN A 330 5.30 0.74 4.16
N GLN A 331 6.56 0.30 4.08
CA GLN A 331 7.45 0.63 2.96
C GLN A 331 7.19 -0.29 1.75
N VAL A 332 7.62 0.11 0.55
CA VAL A 332 7.58 -0.74 -0.64
C VAL A 332 8.99 -0.89 -1.18
N LEU A 333 9.68 -1.95 -0.76
CA LEU A 333 11.13 -2.08 -0.93
C LEU A 333 11.50 -2.89 -2.17
N TYR A 334 12.30 -2.29 -3.04
CA TYR A 334 12.95 -2.92 -4.19
C TYR A 334 14.47 -2.69 -4.12
N ASN A 335 15.23 -3.77 -3.99
CA ASN A 335 16.70 -3.72 -3.86
C ASN A 335 17.16 -2.75 -2.76
N GLY A 336 16.48 -2.75 -1.61
CA GLY A 336 16.79 -1.88 -0.47
C GLY A 336 16.35 -0.42 -0.60
N ASN A 337 15.67 -0.05 -1.70
CA ASN A 337 15.13 1.29 -1.92
C ASN A 337 13.61 1.31 -1.69
N ASP A 338 13.10 2.30 -0.99
CA ASP A 338 11.65 2.53 -0.91
C ASP A 338 11.12 3.19 -2.18
N LEU A 339 10.26 2.47 -2.90
CA LEU A 339 9.65 2.93 -4.14
C LEU A 339 8.62 4.05 -3.91
N LEU A 340 8.11 4.23 -2.69
CA LEU A 340 7.16 5.29 -2.37
C LEU A 340 7.85 6.64 -2.17
N ALA A 341 9.11 6.63 -1.74
CA ALA A 341 9.90 7.83 -1.42
C ALA A 341 9.89 8.89 -2.54
N LYS A 342 9.88 8.46 -3.81
CA LYS A 342 9.88 9.36 -4.98
C LYS A 342 8.54 10.07 -5.23
N TYR A 343 7.47 9.72 -4.51
CA TYR A 343 6.12 10.27 -4.66
C TYR A 343 5.64 11.10 -3.45
N HIS A 344 6.40 11.16 -2.36
CA HIS A 344 6.08 12.04 -1.25
C HIS A 344 6.42 13.51 -1.58
N SER A 345 5.44 14.40 -1.43
CA SER A 345 5.59 15.83 -1.73
C SER A 345 6.26 16.59 -0.58
N THR A 346 7.49 17.07 -0.80
CA THR A 346 8.09 18.33 -0.30
C THR A 346 7.86 18.79 1.16
N GLU A 347 7.63 17.91 2.12
CA GLU A 347 8.13 18.13 3.48
C GLU A 347 9.54 17.57 3.54
N GLU A 348 10.44 18.23 4.29
CA GLU A 348 11.88 17.92 4.32
C GLU A 348 12.14 16.42 4.19
N PRO A 349 12.95 15.99 3.20
CA PRO A 349 13.22 14.59 3.04
C PRO A 349 13.91 14.13 4.32
N LYS A 350 13.21 13.36 5.15
CA LYS A 350 13.86 12.15 5.61
C LYS A 350 14.08 11.34 4.34
N ILE A 351 15.16 11.65 3.61
CA ILE A 351 15.76 10.70 2.68
C ILE A 351 16.05 9.52 3.59
N GLU A 352 15.12 8.57 3.63
CA GLU A 352 15.44 7.24 4.10
C GLU A 352 16.57 6.81 3.19
N LYS A 353 17.78 6.84 3.73
CA LYS A 353 18.96 6.47 2.98
C LYS A 353 18.71 5.04 2.50
N PRO A 354 18.96 4.75 1.22
CA PRO A 354 18.81 3.41 0.71
C PRO A 354 19.63 2.46 1.60
N LEU A 355 19.03 1.34 1.99
CA LEU A 355 19.67 0.39 2.89
C LEU A 355 20.97 -0.09 2.27
N SER A 356 22.04 -0.23 3.06
CA SER A 356 23.27 -0.87 2.57
C SER A 356 22.98 -2.30 2.10
N THR A 357 23.86 -2.91 1.30
CA THR A 357 23.72 -4.33 0.91
C THR A 357 23.53 -5.25 2.13
N GLU A 358 24.29 -4.99 3.20
CA GLU A 358 24.23 -5.76 4.45
C GLU A 358 22.92 -5.50 5.21
N ASP A 359 22.50 -4.25 5.36
CA ASP A 359 21.23 -3.91 6.03
C ASP A 359 20.01 -4.44 5.27
N TRP A 360 20.05 -4.39 3.94
CA TRP A 360 19.00 -4.94 3.08
C TRP A 360 18.86 -6.44 3.27
N MET A 361 19.99 -7.15 3.23
CA MET A 361 20.04 -8.58 3.49
C MET A 361 19.50 -8.90 4.88
N LYS A 362 19.97 -8.18 5.90
CA LYS A 362 19.51 -8.38 7.28
C LYS A 362 18.00 -8.17 7.40
N LYS A 363 17.46 -7.12 6.79
CA LYS A 363 16.01 -6.83 6.82
C LYS A 363 15.19 -7.93 6.13
N LEU A 364 15.65 -8.46 4.99
CA LEU A 364 15.00 -9.59 4.32
C LEU A 364 14.96 -10.86 5.18
N LEU A 365 16.06 -11.15 5.88
CA LEU A 365 16.19 -12.36 6.71
C LEU A 365 15.47 -12.26 8.05
N SER A 366 15.47 -11.08 8.67
CA SER A 366 14.85 -10.91 9.99
C SER A 366 13.34 -10.66 9.94
N SER A 367 12.81 -10.30 8.78
CA SER A 367 11.40 -9.94 8.64
C SER A 367 10.56 -11.11 8.15
N GLU A 368 9.40 -11.30 8.77
CA GLU A 368 8.33 -12.17 8.25
C GLU A 368 7.77 -11.64 6.93
N ASP A 369 7.89 -10.32 6.70
CA ASP A 369 7.23 -9.64 5.59
C ASP A 369 7.92 -9.82 4.24
N SER A 370 9.17 -10.31 4.25
CA SER A 370 9.90 -10.63 3.05
C SER A 370 9.31 -11.83 2.30
N GLY A 371 8.55 -12.69 2.96
CA GLY A 371 8.01 -13.92 2.35
C GLY A 371 9.07 -14.96 1.97
N VAL A 372 10.36 -14.71 2.26
CA VAL A 372 11.46 -15.66 1.99
C VAL A 372 11.65 -16.67 3.12
N GLY A 373 11.10 -16.40 4.30
CA GLY A 373 10.97 -17.35 5.41
C GLY A 373 12.27 -17.62 6.16
N MET A 374 12.44 -16.97 7.31
CA MET A 374 13.38 -17.38 8.37
C MET A 374 12.83 -17.20 9.79
N SER A 375 11.82 -16.35 9.99
CA SER A 375 11.16 -16.21 11.29
C SER A 375 10.39 -17.49 11.67
N GLY A 376 10.72 -18.04 12.84
CA GLY A 376 9.97 -19.14 13.46
C GLY A 376 10.42 -20.56 13.09
N CYS A 377 11.50 -20.74 12.32
CA CYS A 377 12.09 -22.06 12.10
C CYS A 377 12.96 -22.44 13.31
N ASN A 378 12.37 -23.10 14.31
CA ASN A 378 13.10 -23.71 15.44
C ASN A 378 13.91 -24.97 15.03
N ASP A 379 14.24 -25.16 13.75
CA ASP A 379 15.04 -26.29 13.26
C ASP A 379 16.51 -25.85 13.12
N PRO A 380 17.43 -26.39 13.96
CA PRO A 380 18.85 -26.04 13.92
C PRO A 380 19.51 -26.31 12.56
N VAL A 381 19.04 -27.30 11.78
CA VAL A 381 19.62 -27.62 10.48
C VAL A 381 19.24 -26.57 9.44
N MET A 382 17.99 -26.10 9.47
CA MET A 382 17.51 -25.00 8.62
C MET A 382 18.29 -23.71 8.92
N GLU A 383 18.46 -23.39 10.21
CA GLU A 383 19.20 -22.21 10.63
C GLU A 383 20.66 -22.24 10.15
N MET A 384 21.32 -23.40 10.26
CA MET A 384 22.68 -23.59 9.75
C MET A 384 22.76 -23.48 8.22
N ALA A 385 21.81 -24.08 7.50
CA ALA A 385 21.76 -24.04 6.04
C ALA A 385 21.54 -22.61 5.53
N MET A 386 20.62 -21.86 6.14
CA MET A 386 20.34 -20.47 5.80
C MET A 386 21.51 -19.55 6.15
N THR A 387 22.17 -19.76 7.31
CA THR A 387 23.36 -18.99 7.68
C THR A 387 24.52 -19.24 6.72
N ALA A 388 24.74 -20.51 6.31
CA ALA A 388 25.76 -20.82 5.31
C ALA A 388 25.41 -20.20 3.96
N PHE A 389 24.14 -20.28 3.55
CA PHE A 389 23.63 -19.69 2.31
C PHE A 389 23.83 -18.17 2.30
N THR A 390 23.39 -17.45 3.32
CA THR A 390 23.50 -15.99 3.39
C THR A 390 24.96 -15.54 3.38
N SER A 391 25.83 -16.17 4.16
CA SER A 391 27.25 -15.80 4.19
C SER A 391 27.98 -16.16 2.89
N LEU A 392 27.60 -17.25 2.21
CA LEU A 392 28.10 -17.57 0.87
C LEU A 392 27.64 -16.54 -0.16
N MET A 393 26.40 -16.09 -0.08
CA MET A 393 25.84 -15.07 -0.96
C MET A 393 26.60 -13.75 -0.81
N VAL A 394 26.84 -13.27 0.42
CA VAL A 394 27.65 -12.06 0.68
C VAL A 394 28.99 -12.20 -0.02
N LEU A 395 29.67 -13.33 0.20
CA LEU A 395 30.99 -13.56 -0.35
C LEU A 395 30.96 -13.59 -1.88
N ALA A 396 30.00 -14.28 -2.50
CA ALA A 396 29.87 -14.42 -3.96
C ALA A 396 29.52 -13.08 -4.64
N VAL A 397 28.58 -12.34 -4.06
CA VAL A 397 28.14 -11.02 -4.55
C VAL A 397 29.28 -10.00 -4.52
N GLN A 398 30.13 -10.04 -3.48
CA GLN A 398 31.34 -9.21 -3.41
C GLN A 398 32.40 -9.54 -4.49
N ILE A 399 32.35 -10.73 -5.10
CA ILE A 399 33.29 -11.11 -6.18
C ILE A 399 32.82 -10.59 -7.52
N ASP A 400 31.54 -10.76 -7.80
CA ASP A 400 30.98 -10.63 -9.14
C ASP A 400 30.57 -9.20 -9.48
N SER A 401 30.07 -8.46 -8.49
CA SER A 401 29.46 -7.14 -8.69
C SER A 401 30.42 -5.98 -8.37
N LYS A 402 30.39 -4.93 -9.19
CA LYS A 402 31.31 -3.78 -9.07
C LYS A 402 30.73 -2.61 -8.28
N ASN A 403 29.42 -2.57 -8.06
CA ASN A 403 28.73 -1.50 -7.34
C ASN A 403 27.61 -2.04 -6.43
N GLU A 404 27.18 -1.20 -5.49
CA GLU A 404 26.23 -1.57 -4.43
C GLU A 404 24.82 -1.90 -4.94
N GLU A 405 24.39 -1.32 -6.06
CA GLU A 405 23.06 -1.59 -6.65
C GLU A 405 22.99 -3.00 -7.26
N GLU A 406 24.02 -3.40 -8.00
CA GLU A 406 24.16 -4.76 -8.53
C GLU A 406 24.17 -5.79 -7.40
N GLN A 407 24.84 -5.47 -6.29
CA GLN A 407 24.87 -6.34 -5.12
C GLN A 407 23.49 -6.51 -4.49
N LYS A 408 22.74 -5.42 -4.28
CA LYS A 408 21.36 -5.50 -3.74
C LYS A 408 20.43 -6.26 -4.68
N ALA A 409 20.57 -6.09 -5.99
CA ALA A 409 19.81 -6.84 -6.98
C ALA A 409 20.11 -8.35 -6.93
N ALA A 410 21.40 -8.71 -6.82
CA ALA A 410 21.82 -10.10 -6.66
C ALA A 410 21.29 -10.71 -5.35
N VAL A 411 21.34 -9.95 -4.25
CA VAL A 411 20.76 -10.35 -2.95
C VAL A 411 19.26 -10.59 -3.07
N SER A 412 18.51 -9.64 -3.64
CA SER A 412 17.07 -9.79 -3.83
C SER A 412 16.74 -11.03 -4.67
N GLY A 413 17.44 -11.23 -5.79
CA GLY A 413 17.21 -12.38 -6.68
C GLY A 413 17.55 -13.72 -6.05
N ALA A 414 18.63 -13.79 -5.27
CA ALA A 414 19.02 -15.00 -4.56
C ALA A 414 18.05 -15.34 -3.42
N MET A 415 17.55 -14.32 -2.71
CA MET A 415 16.54 -14.48 -1.66
C MET A 415 15.18 -14.89 -2.23
N ASP A 416 14.77 -14.30 -3.35
CA ASP A 416 13.51 -14.64 -4.01
C ASP A 416 13.49 -16.10 -4.51
N SER A 417 14.56 -16.50 -5.20
CA SER A 417 14.69 -17.83 -5.81
C SER A 417 15.19 -18.92 -4.86
N GLY A 418 15.73 -18.56 -3.68
CA GLY A 418 16.44 -19.48 -2.81
C GLY A 418 17.71 -20.07 -3.43
N LYS A 419 18.30 -19.40 -4.45
CA LYS A 419 19.44 -19.89 -5.23
C LYS A 419 20.57 -18.85 -5.30
N ILE A 420 21.80 -19.27 -5.01
CA ILE A 420 23.02 -18.46 -5.15
C ILE A 420 23.84 -18.97 -6.33
N ASP A 421 24.35 -18.06 -7.15
CA ASP A 421 25.42 -18.36 -8.11
C ASP A 421 26.78 -18.37 -7.41
N LEU A 422 27.43 -19.53 -7.41
CA LEU A 422 28.74 -19.76 -6.81
C LEU A 422 29.85 -19.83 -7.87
N LYS A 423 29.54 -19.66 -9.17
CA LYS A 423 30.56 -19.57 -10.23
C LYS A 423 31.67 -18.55 -9.93
N PRO A 424 31.39 -17.36 -9.34
CA PRO A 424 32.46 -16.42 -8.99
C PRO A 424 33.49 -16.98 -7.99
N LEU A 425 33.13 -17.99 -7.18
CA LEU A 425 34.02 -18.68 -6.25
C LEU A 425 34.78 -19.85 -6.90
N LEU A 426 34.30 -20.33 -8.05
CA LEU A 426 34.73 -21.53 -8.73
C LEU A 426 34.85 -21.26 -10.24
N PRO A 427 35.84 -20.44 -10.65
CA PRO A 427 35.93 -19.94 -12.02
C PRO A 427 36.18 -21.05 -13.06
N ASP A 428 36.74 -22.19 -12.63
CA ASP A 428 36.98 -23.35 -13.48
C ASP A 428 35.69 -24.11 -13.85
N MET A 429 34.56 -23.80 -13.21
CA MET A 429 33.26 -24.39 -13.50
C MET A 429 32.51 -23.57 -14.56
N LYS A 430 31.83 -24.24 -15.49
CA LYS A 430 30.91 -23.57 -16.43
C LYS A 430 29.73 -22.94 -15.69
N SER A 431 29.19 -23.68 -14.72
CA SER A 431 28.18 -23.19 -13.78
C SER A 431 28.36 -23.84 -12.40
N CYS A 432 28.05 -23.10 -11.33
CA CYS A 432 27.96 -23.65 -10.00
C CYS A 432 26.93 -22.86 -9.20
N SER A 433 26.02 -23.54 -8.51
CA SER A 433 24.98 -22.88 -7.72
C SER A 433 24.58 -23.69 -6.51
N LEU A 434 24.14 -22.99 -5.46
CA LEU A 434 23.60 -23.60 -4.25
C LEU A 434 22.15 -23.16 -4.11
N THR A 435 21.23 -24.12 -3.97
CA THR A 435 19.80 -23.86 -3.76
C THR A 435 19.36 -24.37 -2.40
N VAL A 436 18.74 -23.54 -1.58
CA VAL A 436 18.11 -23.98 -0.33
C VAL A 436 16.63 -24.24 -0.61
N LYS A 437 16.21 -25.49 -0.41
CA LYS A 437 14.82 -25.91 -0.55
C LYS A 437 14.03 -25.57 0.71
N GLU A 438 12.70 -25.54 0.59
CA GLU A 438 11.78 -25.24 1.69
C GLU A 438 11.87 -26.19 2.89
N ASN A 439 12.46 -27.36 2.71
CA ASN A 439 12.72 -28.34 3.78
C ASN A 439 14.13 -28.24 4.38
N GLY A 440 14.87 -27.16 4.09
CA GLY A 440 16.19 -26.87 4.65
C GLY A 440 17.33 -27.61 3.96
N LYS A 441 17.02 -28.37 2.91
CA LYS A 441 18.02 -29.09 2.13
C LYS A 441 18.74 -28.14 1.20
N ALA A 442 20.05 -27.98 1.42
CA ALA A 442 20.93 -27.22 0.56
C ALA A 442 21.49 -28.12 -0.54
N VAL A 443 21.09 -27.87 -1.79
CA VAL A 443 21.51 -28.65 -2.96
C VAL A 443 22.54 -27.88 -3.76
N LEU A 444 23.75 -28.44 -3.85
CA LEU A 444 24.84 -27.94 -4.67
C LEU A 444 24.74 -28.55 -6.07
N GLN A 445 24.70 -27.69 -7.09
CA GLN A 445 24.72 -28.08 -8.50
C GLN A 445 25.95 -27.47 -9.17
N ALA A 446 26.73 -28.26 -9.89
CA ALA A 446 27.89 -27.77 -10.64
C ALA A 446 28.05 -28.49 -11.98
N ASP A 447 28.67 -27.80 -12.92
CA ASP A 447 28.96 -28.31 -14.27
C ASP A 447 30.35 -27.81 -14.69
N ASN A 448 31.25 -28.74 -14.99
CA ASN A 448 32.60 -28.45 -15.49
C ASN A 448 32.70 -28.52 -17.03
N GLY A 449 31.61 -28.86 -17.72
CA GLY A 449 31.53 -29.02 -19.16
C GLY A 449 31.61 -30.45 -19.67
N GLU A 450 31.99 -31.40 -18.82
CA GLU A 450 32.03 -32.84 -19.12
C GLU A 450 31.02 -33.60 -18.26
N GLN A 451 30.84 -33.18 -17.00
CA GLN A 451 29.99 -33.83 -16.02
C GLN A 451 29.13 -32.80 -15.28
N HIS A 452 27.87 -33.18 -15.04
CA HIS A 452 26.93 -32.42 -14.23
C HIS A 452 26.72 -33.11 -12.88
N ILE A 453 26.91 -32.37 -11.80
CA ILE A 453 26.70 -32.86 -10.43
C ILE A 453 25.53 -32.12 -9.78
N SER A 454 24.72 -32.86 -9.03
CA SER A 454 23.62 -32.31 -8.23
C SER A 454 23.50 -33.12 -6.95
N ARG A 455 23.91 -32.55 -5.82
CA ARG A 455 23.93 -33.26 -4.54
C ARG A 455 23.46 -32.40 -3.37
N GLU A 456 22.95 -33.04 -2.34
CA GLU A 456 22.62 -32.39 -1.07
C GLU A 456 23.89 -32.25 -0.21
N LEU A 457 24.12 -31.07 0.37
CA LEU A 457 25.18 -30.86 1.33
C LEU A 457 24.79 -31.46 2.68
N SER A 458 25.70 -32.22 3.28
CA SER A 458 25.51 -32.76 4.62
C SER A 458 25.55 -31.67 5.69
N SER A 459 24.93 -31.92 6.84
CA SER A 459 24.97 -30.99 7.99
C SER A 459 26.41 -30.68 8.44
N ALA A 460 27.33 -31.63 8.30
CA ALA A 460 28.75 -31.43 8.61
C ALA A 460 29.43 -30.48 7.63
N GLU A 461 29.08 -30.53 6.35
CA GLU A 461 29.58 -29.60 5.33
C GLU A 461 29.02 -28.20 5.50
N LEU A 462 27.71 -28.09 5.78
CA LEU A 462 27.08 -26.81 6.10
C LEU A 462 27.67 -26.20 7.38
N SER A 463 27.94 -27.01 8.40
CA SER A 463 28.64 -26.57 9.62
C SER A 463 30.03 -26.03 9.33
N ARG A 464 30.83 -26.73 8.52
CA ARG A 464 32.17 -26.27 8.13
C ARG A 464 32.14 -24.99 7.31
N LEU A 465 31.21 -24.89 6.35
CA LEU A 465 31.01 -23.68 5.56
C LEU A 465 30.66 -22.48 6.46
N SER A 466 29.65 -22.65 7.32
CA SER A 466 29.23 -21.64 8.30
C SER A 466 30.38 -21.22 9.22
N ALA A 467 31.15 -22.18 9.76
CA ALA A 467 32.27 -21.90 10.65
C ALA A 467 33.40 -21.10 9.97
N VAL A 468 33.69 -21.36 8.68
CA VAL A 468 34.67 -20.56 7.92
C VAL A 468 34.14 -19.16 7.66
N LEU A 469 32.90 -19.05 7.22
CA LEU A 469 32.29 -17.79 6.80
C LEU A 469 32.09 -16.81 7.96
N ASN A 470 31.68 -17.32 9.12
CA ASN A 470 31.41 -16.53 10.32
C ASN A 470 32.66 -16.27 11.18
N ASN A 471 33.85 -16.72 10.73
CA ASN A 471 35.08 -16.50 11.47
C ASN A 471 35.60 -15.07 11.24
N SER A 472 35.48 -14.22 12.26
CA SER A 472 35.94 -12.82 12.24
C SER A 472 37.47 -12.67 12.22
N SER A 473 38.23 -13.72 12.52
CA SER A 473 39.70 -13.70 12.44
C SER A 473 40.26 -13.94 11.03
N LEU A 474 39.41 -14.36 10.09
CA LEU A 474 39.80 -14.61 8.70
C LEU A 474 39.55 -13.38 7.83
N THR A 475 40.51 -13.07 6.96
CA THR A 475 40.31 -12.11 5.86
C THR A 475 39.33 -12.68 4.82
N ASP A 476 38.69 -11.82 4.04
CA ASP A 476 37.75 -12.26 3.00
C ASP A 476 38.41 -13.16 1.95
N GLU A 477 39.69 -12.92 1.65
CA GLU A 477 40.49 -13.78 0.77
C GLU A 477 40.74 -15.17 1.39
N ALA A 478 41.04 -15.23 2.69
CA ALA A 478 41.19 -16.49 3.40
C ALA A 478 39.87 -17.28 3.50
N LYS A 479 38.75 -16.57 3.72
CA LYS A 479 37.41 -17.17 3.70
C LYS A 479 37.12 -17.75 2.32
N ARG A 480 37.39 -16.98 1.25
CA ARG A 480 37.24 -17.41 -0.15
C ARG A 480 38.00 -18.69 -0.44
N MET A 481 39.31 -18.73 -0.19
CA MET A 481 40.11 -19.92 -0.46
C MET A 481 39.59 -21.17 0.27
N ARG A 482 39.21 -21.02 1.55
CA ARG A 482 38.71 -22.13 2.36
C ARG A 482 37.34 -22.62 1.89
N VAL A 483 36.43 -21.70 1.57
CA VAL A 483 35.09 -22.03 1.01
C VAL A 483 35.22 -22.73 -0.33
N THR A 484 36.03 -22.20 -1.25
CA THR A 484 36.30 -22.81 -2.55
C THR A 484 36.85 -24.23 -2.39
N GLY A 485 37.77 -24.45 -1.44
CA GLY A 485 38.29 -25.78 -1.14
C GLY A 485 37.22 -26.76 -0.63
N LEU A 486 36.33 -26.30 0.26
CA LEU A 486 35.21 -27.11 0.77
C LEU A 486 34.23 -27.49 -0.35
N LEU A 487 33.87 -26.52 -1.22
CA LEU A 487 32.98 -26.76 -2.36
C LEU A 487 33.61 -27.69 -3.41
N ASN A 488 34.90 -27.52 -3.72
CA ASN A 488 35.60 -28.43 -4.63
C ASN A 488 35.68 -29.85 -4.07
N THR A 489 35.94 -30.00 -2.77
CA THR A 489 35.96 -31.31 -2.11
C THR A 489 34.58 -31.98 -2.23
N ALA A 490 33.53 -31.21 -1.98
CA ALA A 490 32.15 -31.65 -2.17
C ALA A 490 31.88 -32.16 -3.60
N ILE A 491 32.24 -31.36 -4.61
CA ILE A 491 32.06 -31.70 -6.03
C ILE A 491 32.85 -32.95 -6.41
N LEU A 492 34.14 -33.00 -6.08
CA LEU A 492 35.03 -34.10 -6.45
C LEU A 492 34.62 -35.43 -5.80
N SER A 493 34.14 -35.38 -4.54
CA SER A 493 33.66 -36.59 -3.85
C SER A 493 32.44 -37.19 -4.55
N GLU A 494 31.53 -36.36 -5.07
CA GLU A 494 30.36 -36.80 -5.83
C GLU A 494 30.77 -37.39 -7.19
N MET A 495 31.66 -36.70 -7.92
CA MET A 495 32.18 -37.20 -9.20
C MET A 495 32.86 -38.56 -9.05
N ALA A 496 33.66 -38.74 -7.99
CA ALA A 496 34.30 -40.02 -7.70
C ALA A 496 33.27 -41.13 -7.42
N SER A 497 32.19 -40.81 -6.68
CA SER A 497 31.10 -41.76 -6.42
C SER A 497 30.38 -42.17 -7.71
N GLN A 498 30.02 -41.22 -8.56
CA GLN A 498 29.33 -41.48 -9.83
C GLN A 498 30.20 -42.29 -10.79
N ASN A 499 31.49 -41.97 -10.90
CA ASN A 499 32.44 -42.73 -11.73
C ASN A 499 32.60 -44.17 -11.22
N PHE A 500 32.62 -44.37 -9.89
CA PHE A 500 32.69 -45.71 -9.30
C PHE A 500 31.42 -46.52 -9.59
N GLU A 501 30.24 -45.92 -9.43
CA GLU A 501 28.97 -46.58 -9.75
C GLU A 501 28.86 -46.96 -11.23
N GLN A 502 29.28 -46.06 -12.13
CA GLN A 502 29.34 -46.35 -13.58
C GLN A 502 30.28 -47.53 -13.86
N GLY A 503 31.51 -47.51 -13.34
CA GLY A 503 32.46 -48.63 -13.53
C GLY A 503 31.94 -49.96 -13.00
N MET A 504 31.24 -49.96 -11.86
CA MET A 504 30.61 -51.16 -11.31
C MET A 504 29.43 -51.65 -12.17
N SER A 505 28.66 -50.74 -12.76
CA SER A 505 27.55 -51.08 -13.67
C SER A 505 28.07 -51.68 -15.00
N GLU A 506 29.16 -51.15 -15.54
CA GLU A 506 29.81 -51.65 -16.74
C GLU A 506 30.42 -53.03 -16.51
N GLN A 507 31.09 -53.26 -15.37
CA GLN A 507 31.59 -54.58 -14.99
C GLN A 507 30.46 -55.60 -14.82
N ARG A 508 29.33 -55.21 -14.20
CA ARG A 508 28.15 -56.10 -14.10
C ARG A 508 27.56 -56.43 -15.47
N GLY A 509 27.40 -55.44 -16.35
CA GLY A 509 26.91 -55.65 -17.72
C GLY A 509 27.84 -56.53 -18.57
N GLN A 510 29.16 -56.38 -18.42
CA GLN A 510 30.13 -57.29 -19.07
C GLN A 510 30.05 -58.71 -18.52
N THR A 511 29.85 -58.87 -17.20
CA THR A 511 29.72 -60.18 -16.56
C THR A 511 28.41 -60.88 -16.93
N GLU A 512 27.33 -60.13 -17.15
CA GLU A 512 26.04 -60.66 -17.64
C GLU A 512 26.08 -61.03 -19.12
N ASN A 513 26.79 -60.25 -19.95
CA ASN A 513 27.03 -60.60 -21.36
C ASN A 513 27.94 -61.82 -21.53
N LEU A 514 28.88 -62.05 -20.62
CA LEU A 514 29.72 -63.27 -20.60
C LEU A 514 28.97 -64.53 -20.10
N LYS A 515 27.78 -64.36 -19.50
CA LYS A 515 26.92 -65.45 -19.00
C LYS A 515 25.77 -65.81 -19.94
N ARG A 516 25.54 -65.03 -21.00
CA ARG A 516 24.67 -65.39 -22.14
C ARG A 516 25.50 -66.01 -23.25
#